data_AF-W1JAK7-F1
#
_entry.id   AF-W1JAK7-F1
#
_cell.length_a   1.000
_cell.length_b   1.000
_cell.length_c   1.000
_cell.angle_alpha   90.00
_cell.angle_beta   90.00
_cell.angle_gamma   90.00
#
_symmetry.space_group_name_H-M   'P 1'
#
loop_
_entity.id
_entity.type
_entity.pdbx_description
1 polymer ?
#
loop_
_entity_poly.entity_id
_entity_poly.type
_entity_poly.pdbx_seq_one_letter_code
_entity_poly.pdbx_strand_id
1 'polypeptide(L)'
;MNKGVIVIETSDIVFYRQSNFTISLSLIDTTDARSGTYVMIIDAEGINHFKVPSSKAGNDIRYVHIPSTASSNRIICSVYIQDRENGSYPLVGTICVHYHPSSGHIEITEIKISPNSLLRLEVDRIDNTRFNFLLRKK
;
A
#
# COMPACT_ATOMS: atom_id res chain seq x y z
N MET A 1 -49.49 26.21 -25.00
CA MET A 1 -48.26 26.75 -24.37
C MET A 1 -47.82 25.78 -23.29
N ASN A 2 -46.82 24.94 -23.57
CA ASN A 2 -46.26 23.97 -22.63
C ASN A 2 -45.43 24.70 -21.56
N LYS A 3 -45.75 24.46 -20.29
CA LYS A 3 -44.94 24.89 -19.15
C LYS A 3 -43.77 23.91 -19.02
N GLY A 4 -42.56 24.42 -19.19
CA GLY A 4 -41.33 23.65 -19.10
C GLY A 4 -41.17 22.99 -17.74
N VAL A 5 -40.86 21.70 -17.77
CA VAL A 5 -40.44 20.91 -16.62
C VAL A 5 -39.04 21.39 -16.23
N ILE A 6 -38.86 21.83 -15.00
CA ILE A 6 -37.53 22.09 -14.45
C ILE A 6 -36.95 20.72 -14.07
N VAL A 7 -35.96 20.27 -14.83
CA VAL A 7 -35.13 19.13 -14.46
C VAL A 7 -34.07 19.66 -13.50
N ILE A 8 -34.14 19.24 -12.24
CA ILE A 8 -33.06 19.47 -11.28
C ILE A 8 -32.01 18.41 -11.60
N GLU A 9 -30.97 18.80 -12.34
CA GLU A 9 -29.77 17.98 -12.49
C GLU A 9 -29.13 17.83 -11.11
N THR A 10 -29.29 16.66 -10.51
CA THR A 10 -28.46 16.23 -9.38
C THR A 10 -27.05 16.10 -9.90
N SER A 11 -26.26 17.16 -9.74
CA SER A 11 -24.82 17.09 -9.97
C SER A 11 -24.27 16.11 -8.95
N ASP A 12 -23.86 14.91 -9.40
CA ASP A 12 -23.04 14.01 -8.60
C ASP A 12 -21.72 14.73 -8.33
N ILE A 13 -21.65 15.40 -7.18
CA ILE A 13 -20.41 16.01 -6.69
C ILE A 13 -19.48 14.86 -6.34
N VAL A 14 -18.66 14.45 -7.31
CA VAL A 14 -17.48 13.62 -7.05
C VAL A 14 -16.53 14.48 -6.22
N PHE A 15 -16.62 14.37 -4.90
CA PHE A 15 -15.60 14.90 -4.00
C PHE A 15 -14.32 14.11 -4.24
N TYR A 16 -13.45 14.62 -5.13
CA TYR A 16 -12.07 14.20 -5.16
C TYR A 16 -11.44 14.62 -3.84
N ARG A 17 -11.41 13.72 -2.84
CA ARG A 17 -10.61 13.93 -1.65
C ARG A 17 -9.15 14.01 -2.09
N GLN A 18 -8.57 15.20 -1.99
CA GLN A 18 -7.14 15.38 -2.19
C GLN A 18 -6.38 14.44 -1.25
N SER A 19 -5.34 13.77 -1.75
CA SER A 19 -4.51 12.90 -0.93
C SER A 19 -3.84 13.70 0.18
N ASN A 20 -3.94 13.22 1.43
CA ASN A 20 -3.22 13.75 2.57
C ASN A 20 -1.70 13.54 2.41
N PHE A 21 -1.29 12.36 1.94
CA PHE A 21 0.10 12.06 1.60
C PHE A 21 0.18 10.94 0.55
N THR A 22 1.37 10.74 -0.01
CA THR A 22 1.67 9.61 -0.90
C THR A 22 2.90 8.88 -0.37
N ILE A 23 2.76 7.58 -0.12
CA ILE A 23 3.87 6.69 0.22
C ILE A 23 4.26 5.90 -1.04
N SER A 24 5.55 5.72 -1.31
CA SER A 24 5.98 4.90 -2.44
C SER A 24 6.69 3.64 -1.97
N LEU A 25 6.23 2.51 -2.47
CA LEU A 25 6.66 1.21 -1.96
C LEU A 25 7.18 0.33 -3.09
N SER A 26 8.23 -0.43 -2.80
CA SER A 26 8.65 -1.53 -3.65
C SER A 26 8.68 -2.82 -2.83
N LEU A 27 8.17 -3.92 -3.39
CA LEU A 27 8.30 -5.25 -2.80
C LEU A 27 9.46 -5.97 -3.51
N ILE A 28 10.57 -6.17 -2.80
CA ILE A 28 11.75 -6.85 -3.33
C ILE A 28 11.73 -8.27 -2.82
N ASP A 29 11.49 -9.20 -3.74
CA ASP A 29 11.55 -10.63 -3.48
C ASP A 29 13.00 -11.12 -3.50
N THR A 30 13.50 -11.44 -2.31
CA THR A 30 14.81 -12.05 -2.09
C THR A 30 14.71 -13.57 -1.86
N THR A 31 13.51 -14.15 -2.03
CA THR A 31 13.31 -15.59 -2.00
C THR A 31 13.75 -16.23 -3.31
N ASP A 32 13.87 -17.56 -3.32
CA ASP A 32 14.12 -18.36 -4.54
C ASP A 32 12.88 -18.57 -5.42
N ALA A 33 11.75 -17.90 -5.14
CA ALA A 33 10.53 -18.01 -5.95
C ALA A 33 10.75 -17.52 -7.39
N ARG A 34 9.77 -17.64 -8.29
CA ARG A 34 9.87 -17.00 -9.61
C ARG A 34 9.60 -15.50 -9.49
N SER A 35 10.09 -14.71 -10.45
CA SER A 35 9.81 -13.27 -10.46
C SER A 35 8.30 -13.04 -10.60
N GLY A 36 7.75 -12.14 -9.78
CA GLY A 36 6.32 -11.80 -9.80
C GLY A 36 5.40 -12.86 -9.17
N THR A 37 5.94 -13.90 -8.53
CA THR A 37 5.15 -14.89 -7.77
C THR A 37 4.35 -14.21 -6.65
N TYR A 38 4.91 -13.20 -5.99
CA TYR A 38 4.29 -12.54 -4.86
C TYR A 38 3.71 -11.16 -5.20
N VAL A 39 2.63 -10.81 -4.53
CA VAL A 39 2.10 -9.43 -4.49
C VAL A 39 1.84 -9.04 -3.04
N MET A 40 2.30 -7.86 -2.67
CA MET A 40 1.92 -7.23 -1.42
C MET A 40 0.62 -6.47 -1.62
N ILE A 41 -0.33 -6.71 -0.73
CA ILE A 41 -1.60 -6.00 -0.65
C ILE A 41 -1.55 -5.14 0.59
N ILE A 42 -1.84 -3.86 0.44
CA ILE A 42 -1.94 -2.91 1.56
C ILE A 42 -3.36 -2.38 1.58
N ASP A 43 -4.01 -2.52 2.73
CA ASP A 43 -5.38 -2.08 2.91
C ASP A 43 -5.54 -1.27 4.19
N ALA A 44 -6.17 -0.12 4.04
CA ALA A 44 -6.48 0.81 5.12
C ALA A 44 -7.54 1.80 4.62
N GLU A 45 -8.27 2.40 5.55
CA GLU A 45 -9.11 3.55 5.25
C GLU A 45 -8.28 4.64 4.54
N GLY A 46 -8.79 5.13 3.40
CA GLY A 46 -8.16 6.19 2.63
C GLY A 46 -7.04 5.73 1.69
N ILE A 47 -6.49 4.52 1.86
CA ILE A 47 -5.61 3.87 0.88
C ILE A 47 -6.44 2.98 -0.06
N ASN A 48 -7.43 2.23 0.43
CA ASN A 48 -8.31 1.38 -0.38
C ASN A 48 -7.57 0.31 -1.22
N HIS A 49 -7.22 -0.82 -0.61
CA HIS A 49 -6.72 -2.05 -1.25
C HIS A 49 -5.74 -1.87 -2.43
N PHE A 50 -4.52 -1.39 -2.14
CA PHE A 50 -3.46 -1.26 -3.14
C PHE A 50 -2.65 -2.54 -3.31
N LYS A 51 -2.18 -2.79 -4.53
CA LYS A 51 -1.36 -3.96 -4.89
C LYS A 51 0.04 -3.53 -5.34
N VAL A 52 1.06 -4.11 -4.74
CA VAL A 52 2.48 -3.88 -5.03
C VAL A 52 3.10 -5.20 -5.49
N PRO A 53 3.28 -5.42 -6.80
CA PRO A 53 3.90 -6.64 -7.33
C PRO A 53 5.35 -6.78 -6.86
N SER A 54 5.82 -8.01 -6.63
CA SER A 54 7.23 -8.24 -6.31
C SER A 54 8.13 -8.08 -7.53
N SER A 55 9.31 -7.50 -7.33
CA SER A 55 10.45 -7.55 -8.24
C SER A 55 11.55 -8.42 -7.64
N LYS A 56 12.39 -9.05 -8.47
CA LYS A 56 13.56 -9.79 -7.97
C LYS A 56 14.66 -8.85 -7.50
N ALA A 57 15.36 -9.27 -6.46
CA ALA A 57 16.60 -8.63 -6.04
C ALA A 57 17.59 -8.56 -7.22
N GLY A 58 18.21 -7.40 -7.42
CA GLY A 58 19.14 -7.14 -8.54
C GLY A 58 18.48 -6.66 -9.84
N ASN A 59 17.14 -6.68 -9.94
CA ASN A 59 16.43 -6.01 -11.04
C ASN A 59 16.17 -4.54 -10.73
N ASP A 60 15.77 -3.77 -11.75
CA ASP A 60 15.31 -2.40 -11.59
C ASP A 60 14.17 -2.31 -10.57
N ILE A 61 14.39 -1.54 -9.50
CA ILE A 61 13.42 -1.32 -8.44
C ILE A 61 12.34 -0.38 -8.97
N ARG A 62 11.10 -0.88 -9.01
CA ARG A 62 9.91 -0.09 -9.35
C ARG A 62 9.14 0.24 -8.09
N TYR A 63 8.80 1.52 -7.94
CA TYR A 63 7.97 2.01 -6.85
C TYR A 63 6.51 2.13 -7.30
N VAL A 64 5.61 1.65 -6.46
CA VAL A 64 4.18 1.91 -6.56
C VAL A 64 3.86 3.08 -5.64
N HIS A 65 3.28 4.14 -6.20
CA HIS A 65 2.87 5.33 -5.46
C HIS A 65 1.45 5.14 -4.94
N ILE A 66 1.30 5.13 -3.62
CA ILE A 66 0.05 4.86 -2.93
C ILE A 66 -0.42 6.16 -2.26
N PRO A 67 -1.41 6.86 -2.83
CA PRO A 67 -2.02 8.00 -2.17
C PRO A 67 -2.87 7.53 -0.98
N SER A 68 -2.80 8.28 0.12
CA SER A 68 -3.74 8.15 1.24
C SER A 68 -4.65 9.37 1.27
N THR A 69 -5.96 9.13 1.25
CA THR A 69 -7.01 10.15 1.45
C THR A 69 -7.54 10.14 2.89
N ALA A 70 -6.86 9.43 3.79
CA ALA A 70 -7.21 9.40 5.21
C ALA A 70 -7.06 10.78 5.83
N SER A 71 -8.02 11.16 6.68
CA SER A 71 -7.96 12.41 7.45
C SER A 71 -6.90 12.38 8.55
N SER A 72 -6.52 11.17 8.99
CA SER A 72 -5.47 10.98 9.98
C SER A 72 -4.08 10.95 9.33
N ASN A 73 -3.12 11.54 10.04
CA ASN A 73 -1.69 11.42 9.72
C ASN A 73 -1.09 10.09 10.18
N ARG A 74 -1.77 9.38 11.08
CA ARG A 74 -1.37 8.05 11.55
C ARG A 74 -2.40 7.02 11.14
N ILE A 75 -1.98 6.04 10.35
CA ILE A 75 -2.85 4.97 9.86
C ILE A 75 -2.24 3.60 10.19
N ILE A 76 -3.11 2.66 10.55
CA ILE A 76 -2.74 1.25 10.66
C ILE A 76 -3.23 0.59 9.38
N CYS A 77 -2.32 -0.04 8.66
CA CYS A 77 -2.62 -0.75 7.43
C CYS A 77 -2.52 -2.25 7.67
N SER A 78 -3.50 -3.00 7.17
CA SER A 78 -3.35 -4.43 6.97
C SER A 78 -2.40 -4.68 5.81
N VAL A 79 -1.49 -5.63 5.97
CA VAL A 79 -0.53 -6.05 4.94
C VAL A 79 -0.66 -7.55 4.73
N TYR A 80 -0.77 -7.94 3.46
CA TYR A 80 -0.82 -9.33 3.05
C TYR A 80 0.21 -9.55 1.95
N ILE A 81 0.92 -10.68 1.98
CA ILE A 81 1.61 -11.20 0.81
C ILE A 81 0.77 -12.34 0.27
N GLN A 82 0.31 -12.19 -0.96
CA GLN A 82 -0.37 -13.24 -1.69
C GLN A 82 0.62 -13.92 -2.65
N ASP A 83 0.66 -15.25 -2.60
CA ASP A 83 1.25 -16.08 -3.65
C ASP A 83 0.25 -16.18 -4.80
N ARG A 84 0.61 -15.64 -5.97
CA ARG A 84 -0.26 -15.60 -7.15
C ARG A 84 -0.38 -16.95 -7.85
N GLU A 85 0.53 -17.88 -7.61
CA GLU A 85 0.51 -19.19 -8.28
C GLU A 85 -0.57 -20.10 -7.70
N ASN A 86 -0.75 -20.07 -6.38
CA ASN A 86 -1.71 -20.91 -5.66
C ASN A 86 -2.81 -20.13 -4.91
N GLY A 87 -2.74 -18.79 -4.90
CA GLY A 87 -3.71 -17.92 -4.23
C GLY A 87 -3.58 -17.84 -2.70
N SER A 88 -2.58 -18.51 -2.11
CA SER A 88 -2.38 -18.53 -0.66
C SER A 88 -1.82 -17.21 -0.12
N TYR A 89 -1.91 -17.03 1.20
CA TYR A 89 -1.40 -15.85 1.91
C TYR A 89 -0.27 -16.24 2.88
N PRO A 90 0.96 -16.47 2.37
CA PRO A 90 2.08 -16.92 3.21
C PRO A 90 2.55 -15.89 4.25
N LEU A 91 2.10 -14.63 4.17
CA LEU A 91 2.35 -13.61 5.18
C LEU A 91 1.12 -12.72 5.34
N VAL A 92 0.71 -12.51 6.59
CA VAL A 92 -0.34 -11.57 6.98
C VAL A 92 0.16 -10.78 8.19
N GLY A 93 -0.11 -9.48 8.21
CA GLY A 93 0.30 -8.61 9.29
C GLY A 93 -0.30 -7.22 9.22
N THR A 94 0.25 -6.32 10.01
CA THR A 94 -0.09 -4.89 9.98
C THR A 94 1.18 -4.04 10.02
N ILE A 95 1.08 -2.84 9.46
CA ILE A 95 2.08 -1.78 9.58
C ILE A 95 1.42 -0.50 10.09
N CYS A 96 2.14 0.29 10.88
CA CYS A 96 1.69 1.62 11.26
C CYS A 96 2.49 2.67 10.49
N VAL A 97 1.79 3.47 9.69
CA VAL A 97 2.36 4.57 8.90
C VAL A 97 2.02 5.89 9.58
N HIS A 98 3.01 6.75 9.75
CA HIS A 98 2.87 8.08 10.33
C HIS A 98 3.44 9.15 9.38
N TYR A 99 2.60 10.05 8.91
CA TYR A 99 2.96 11.20 8.10
C TYR A 99 3.18 12.42 8.98
N HIS A 100 4.25 13.17 8.74
CA HIS A 100 4.62 14.40 9.43
C HIS A 100 4.43 15.60 8.49
N PRO A 101 3.31 16.33 8.57
CA PRO A 101 2.98 17.39 7.59
C PRO A 101 3.98 18.54 7.57
N SER A 102 4.65 18.82 8.69
CA SER A 102 5.63 19.91 8.79
C SER A 102 6.92 19.64 8.00
N SER A 103 7.28 18.36 7.80
CA SER A 103 8.50 17.97 7.08
C SER A 103 8.23 17.20 5.79
N GLY A 104 6.98 16.84 5.51
CA GLY A 104 6.61 16.00 4.36
C GLY A 104 7.10 14.55 4.49
N HIS A 105 7.47 14.13 5.70
CA HIS A 105 8.15 12.88 5.96
C HIS A 105 7.17 11.79 6.38
N ILE A 106 7.43 10.56 5.97
CA ILE A 106 6.67 9.37 6.37
C ILE A 106 7.57 8.47 7.21
N GLU A 107 7.02 7.90 8.27
CA GLU A 107 7.64 6.87 9.10
C GLU A 107 6.78 5.62 9.12
N ILE A 108 7.44 4.46 9.14
CA ILE A 108 6.80 3.18 9.48
C ILE A 108 7.24 2.85 10.90
N THR A 109 6.36 3.05 11.87
CA THR A 109 6.72 3.01 13.30
C THR A 109 6.57 1.63 13.91
N GLU A 110 5.77 0.75 13.29
CA GLU A 110 5.51 -0.59 13.79
C GLU A 110 5.21 -1.55 12.64
N ILE A 111 5.70 -2.78 12.76
CA ILE A 111 5.39 -3.89 11.85
C ILE A 111 5.06 -5.11 12.71
N LYS A 112 3.84 -5.63 12.60
CA LYS A 112 3.37 -6.82 13.33
C LYS A 112 3.01 -7.90 12.33
N ILE A 113 3.85 -8.92 12.21
CA ILE A 113 3.61 -10.07 11.33
C ILE A 113 3.03 -11.23 12.14
N SER A 114 2.03 -11.93 11.58
CA SER A 114 1.44 -13.11 12.19
C SER A 114 2.51 -14.17 12.48
N PRO A 115 2.52 -14.80 13.67
CA PRO A 115 3.57 -15.75 14.06
C PRO A 115 3.64 -16.98 13.13
N ASN A 116 2.52 -17.35 12.51
CA ASN A 116 2.39 -18.48 11.60
C ASN A 116 2.78 -18.14 10.15
N SER A 117 3.25 -16.92 9.88
CA SER A 117 3.71 -16.54 8.55
C SER A 117 4.91 -17.37 8.13
N LEU A 118 4.89 -17.85 6.88
CA LEU A 118 5.95 -18.64 6.26
C LEU A 118 7.09 -17.76 5.71
N LEU A 119 6.79 -16.47 5.54
CA LEU A 119 7.74 -15.46 5.08
C LEU A 119 7.97 -14.41 6.18
N ARG A 120 9.06 -13.65 6.02
CA ARG A 120 9.38 -12.45 6.80
C ARG A 120 9.40 -11.23 5.88
N LEU A 121 9.15 -10.08 6.48
CA LEU A 121 9.14 -8.78 5.81
C LEU A 121 10.03 -7.84 6.59
N GLU A 122 11.09 -7.36 5.94
CA GLU A 122 11.96 -6.29 6.45
C GLU A 122 11.67 -5.02 5.67
N VAL A 123 11.90 -3.86 6.30
CA VAL A 123 11.62 -2.57 5.68
C VAL A 123 12.85 -1.70 5.74
N ASP A 124 13.33 -1.34 4.55
CA ASP A 124 14.41 -0.39 4.36
C ASP A 124 13.83 0.94 3.91
N ARG A 125 14.23 2.00 4.60
CA ARG A 125 13.90 3.36 4.20
C ARG A 125 14.89 3.85 3.14
N ILE A 126 14.36 4.39 2.04
CA ILE A 126 15.17 4.92 0.94
C ILE A 126 15.26 6.44 1.00
N ASP A 127 14.14 7.11 1.30
CA ASP A 127 14.12 8.54 1.60
C ASP A 127 12.90 8.91 2.46
N ASN A 128 12.49 10.18 2.43
CA ASN A 128 11.38 10.69 3.23
C ASN A 128 10.03 10.01 2.94
N THR A 129 9.80 9.47 1.74
CA THR A 129 8.51 8.90 1.34
C THR A 129 8.61 7.55 0.64
N ARG A 130 9.81 7.04 0.39
CA ARG A 130 10.07 5.78 -0.31
C ARG A 130 10.64 4.69 0.59
N PHE A 131 10.09 3.49 0.46
CA PHE A 131 10.47 2.32 1.25
C PHE A 131 10.59 1.07 0.38
N ASN A 132 11.60 0.27 0.67
CA ASN A 132 11.76 -1.07 0.14
C ASN A 132 11.28 -2.07 1.18
N PHE A 133 10.40 -2.98 0.76
CA PHE A 133 9.92 -4.10 1.55
C PHE A 133 10.65 -5.35 1.06
N LEU A 134 11.59 -5.85 1.84
CA LEU A 134 12.37 -7.04 1.53
C LEU A 134 11.60 -8.28 1.99
N LEU A 135 11.17 -9.10 1.04
CA LEU A 135 10.49 -10.36 1.30
C LEU A 135 11.50 -11.50 1.38
N ARG A 136 11.48 -12.24 2.49
CA ARG A 136 12.43 -13.31 2.81
C ARG A 136 11.71 -14.58 3.26
N LYS A 137 12.36 -15.73 3.06
CA LYS A 137 11.96 -16.98 3.74
C LYS A 137 12.24 -16.85 5.25
N LYS A 138 11.37 -17.45 6.06
CA LYS A 138 11.50 -17.41 7.52
C LYS A 138 12.59 -18.34 8.05
#